data_AF-A0A6B0WBG6-F1
#
_entry.id   AF-A0A6B0WBG6-F1
#
_cell.length_a   1.000
_cell.length_b   1.000
_cell.length_c   1.000
_cell.angle_alpha   90.00
_cell.angle_beta   90.00
_cell.angle_gamma   90.00
#
_symmetry.space_group_name_H-M   'P 1'
#
loop_
_entity.id
_entity.type
_entity.pdbx_description
1 polymer ?
#
loop_
_entity_poly.entity_id
_entity_poly.type
_entity_poly.pdbx_seq_one_letter_code
_entity_poly.pdbx_strand_id
1 'polypeptide(L)'
;PDQALERIALDERSALVVLAHDPKIDDPALTAALGSDAFYIGALGGRKTRRTRRQRLIEAGFSAEAVDRIHSPVGLSIGARTPAEIALSILAQIIDVIRNPGASPLAR
;
A
#
# COMPACT_ATOMS: atom_id res chain seq x y z
N PRO A 1 -6.74 9.94 10.08
CA PRO A 1 -5.81 8.78 10.08
C PRO A 1 -4.68 8.99 11.09
N ASP A 2 -4.13 10.20 11.11
CA ASP A 2 -2.96 10.60 11.89
C ASP A 2 -3.03 10.18 13.37
N GLN A 3 -4.09 10.58 14.08
CA GLN A 3 -4.30 10.17 15.49
C GLN A 3 -4.36 8.65 15.71
N ALA A 4 -4.86 7.89 14.73
CA ALA A 4 -4.92 6.43 14.82
C ALA A 4 -3.54 5.81 14.58
N LEU A 5 -2.78 6.33 13.62
CA LEU A 5 -1.45 5.83 13.27
C LEU A 5 -0.42 6.12 14.36
N GLU A 6 -0.53 7.27 15.04
CA GLU A 6 0.26 7.59 16.23
C GLU A 6 0.03 6.58 17.37
N ARG A 7 -1.21 6.10 17.54
CA ARG A 7 -1.57 5.15 18.59
C ARG A 7 -1.25 3.70 18.26
N ILE A 8 -1.42 3.31 16.99
CA ILE A 8 -1.21 1.93 16.54
C ILE A 8 0.29 1.62 16.50
N ALA A 9 1.14 2.62 16.18
CA ALA A 9 2.59 2.47 16.02
C ALA A 9 2.95 1.30 15.09
N LEU A 10 2.87 1.55 13.79
CA LEU A 10 3.09 0.53 12.75
C LEU A 10 4.46 -0.16 12.93
N ASP A 11 4.43 -1.48 13.01
CA ASP A 11 5.59 -2.35 13.25
C ASP A 11 5.75 -3.41 12.14
N GLU A 12 6.74 -4.30 12.31
CA GLU A 12 7.02 -5.43 11.40
C GLU A 12 5.84 -6.40 11.19
N ARG A 13 4.80 -6.34 12.03
CA ARG A 13 3.58 -7.19 11.91
C ARG A 13 2.40 -6.44 11.32
N SER A 14 2.60 -5.17 10.97
CA SER A 14 1.55 -4.29 10.48
C SER A 14 1.45 -4.32 8.95
N ALA A 15 0.23 -4.51 8.45
CA ALA A 15 -0.14 -4.29 7.06
C ALA A 15 -1.05 -3.07 6.97
N LEU A 16 -0.64 -2.05 6.21
CA LEU A 16 -1.42 -0.83 6.00
C LEU A 16 -1.98 -0.79 4.58
N VAL A 17 -3.27 -0.45 4.45
CA VAL A 17 -3.93 -0.27 3.17
C VAL A 17 -4.70 1.04 3.15
N VAL A 18 -4.47 1.86 2.12
CA VAL A 18 -5.24 3.09 1.90
C VAL A 18 -6.26 2.91 0.76
N LEU A 19 -7.52 3.22 1.06
CA LEU A 19 -8.69 3.01 0.19
C LEU A 19 -9.51 4.28 -0.02
N ALA A 20 -9.11 5.43 0.53
CA ALA A 20 -9.95 6.63 0.57
C ALA A 20 -10.02 7.36 -0.78
N HIS A 21 -9.03 7.14 -1.67
CA HIS A 21 -8.88 7.85 -2.95
C HIS A 21 -8.68 9.37 -2.85
N ASP A 22 -8.58 9.93 -1.63
CA ASP A 22 -8.29 11.33 -1.38
C ASP A 22 -6.83 11.48 -0.94
N PRO A 23 -5.97 12.19 -1.71
CA PRO A 23 -4.59 12.47 -1.34
C PRO A 23 -4.43 13.08 0.06
N LYS A 24 -5.39 13.88 0.53
CA LYS A 24 -5.34 14.50 1.86
C LYS A 24 -5.44 13.47 3.00
N ILE A 25 -5.97 12.28 2.71
CA ILE A 25 -6.13 11.19 3.67
C ILE A 25 -5.08 10.10 3.40
N ASP A 26 -4.89 9.72 2.13
CA ASP A 26 -3.99 8.66 1.72
C ASP A 26 -2.51 9.04 1.91
N ASP A 27 -2.11 10.25 1.49
CA ASP A 27 -0.68 10.62 1.47
C ASP A 27 -0.07 10.72 2.89
N PRO A 28 -0.75 11.27 3.92
CA PRO A 28 -0.27 11.21 5.31
C PRO A 28 -0.14 9.78 5.84
N ALA A 29 -1.12 8.92 5.54
CA ALA A 29 -1.08 7.51 5.98
C ALA A 29 0.06 6.74 5.30
N LEU A 30 0.31 7.00 4.02
CA LEU A 30 1.43 6.41 3.28
C LEU A 30 2.78 6.94 3.76
N THR A 31 2.86 8.22 4.11
CA THR A 31 4.07 8.83 4.69
C THR A 31 4.44 8.15 6.01
N ALA A 32 3.45 7.96 6.90
CA ALA A 32 3.65 7.24 8.15
C ALA A 32 4.05 5.77 7.92
N ALA A 33 3.42 5.09 6.96
CA ALA A 33 3.74 3.70 6.63
C ALA A 33 5.16 3.54 6.05
N LEU A 34 5.56 4.42 5.13
CA LEU A 34 6.89 4.40 4.52
C LEU A 34 8.01 4.69 5.52
N GLY A 35 7.73 5.50 6.54
CA GLY A 35 8.63 5.76 7.67
C GLY A 35 8.63 4.68 8.75
N SER A 36 7.89 3.58 8.57
CA SER A 36 7.75 2.49 9.54
C SER A 36 8.28 1.15 9.02
N ASP A 37 8.36 0.19 9.94
CA ASP A 37 8.73 -1.20 9.66
C ASP A 37 7.58 -2.05 9.13
N ALA A 38 6.42 -1.45 8.79
CA ALA A 38 5.29 -2.15 8.20
C ALA A 38 5.72 -3.06 7.04
N PHE A 39 5.42 -4.35 7.16
CA PHE A 39 5.83 -5.35 6.18
C PHE A 39 5.07 -5.20 4.85
N TYR A 40 3.90 -4.56 4.89
CA TYR A 40 3.04 -4.38 3.72
C TYR A 40 2.40 -3.00 3.67
N ILE A 41 2.51 -2.35 2.52
CA ILE A 41 1.91 -1.03 2.25
C ILE A 41 1.13 -1.13 0.93
N GLY A 42 -0.19 -1.02 0.99
CA GLY A 42 -1.09 -1.13 -0.14
C GLY A 42 -1.82 0.18 -0.44
N ALA A 43 -1.99 0.50 -1.72
CA ALA A 43 -2.74 1.68 -2.14
C ALA A 43 -3.64 1.39 -3.35
N LEU A 44 -4.95 1.63 -3.18
CA LEU A 44 -5.92 1.50 -4.25
C LEU A 44 -5.80 2.64 -5.28
N GLY A 45 -5.92 2.31 -6.55
CA GLY A 45 -5.91 3.30 -7.63
C GLY A 45 -5.27 2.75 -8.90
N GLY A 46 -5.82 3.16 -10.05
CA GLY A 46 -5.30 2.74 -11.36
C GLY A 46 -3.94 3.36 -11.70
N ARG A 47 -3.42 3.03 -12.90
CA ARG A 47 -2.09 3.45 -13.37
C ARG A 47 -1.84 4.96 -13.28
N LYS A 48 -2.83 5.78 -13.63
CA LYS A 48 -2.74 7.25 -13.54
C LYS A 48 -2.58 7.71 -12.09
N THR A 49 -3.42 7.21 -11.19
CA THR A 49 -3.37 7.52 -9.75
C THR A 49 -2.05 7.09 -9.14
N ARG A 50 -1.53 5.90 -9.49
CA ARG A 50 -0.20 5.43 -9.06
C ARG A 50 0.89 6.43 -9.44
N ARG A 51 0.94 6.88 -10.70
CA ARG A 51 1.97 7.81 -11.16
C ARG A 51 1.94 9.14 -10.40
N THR A 52 0.75 9.74 -10.24
CA THR A 52 0.62 11.01 -9.51
C THR A 52 0.96 10.85 -8.03
N ARG A 53 0.53 9.76 -7.38
CA ARG A 53 0.91 9.46 -5.99
C ARG A 53 2.42 9.30 -5.83
N ARG A 54 3.07 8.55 -6.74
CA ARG A 54 4.53 8.37 -6.74
C ARG A 54 5.24 9.71 -6.82
N GLN A 55 4.79 10.60 -7.72
CA GLN A 55 5.38 11.92 -7.85
C GLN A 55 5.27 12.73 -6.55
N ARG A 56 4.08 12.80 -5.95
CA ARG A 56 3.87 13.54 -4.69
C ARG A 56 4.70 13.01 -3.53
N LEU A 57 4.86 11.68 -3.40
CA LEU A 57 5.67 11.08 -2.34
C LEU A 57 7.17 11.35 -2.55
N ILE A 58 7.65 11.35 -3.80
CA ILE A 58 9.03 11.73 -4.10
C ILE A 58 9.28 13.21 -3.79
N GLU A 59 8.34 14.08 -4.16
CA GLU A 59 8.38 15.51 -3.82
C GLU A 59 8.34 15.74 -2.30
N ALA A 60 7.70 14.85 -1.54
CA ALA A 60 7.70 14.84 -0.08
C ALA A 60 9.01 14.31 0.54
N GLY A 61 9.99 13.90 -0.26
CA GLY A 61 11.33 13.52 0.18
C GLY A 61 11.60 12.01 0.28
N PHE A 62 10.67 11.16 -0.11
CA PHE A 62 10.91 9.71 -0.15
C PHE A 62 11.73 9.31 -1.38
N SER A 63 12.64 8.34 -1.21
CA SER A 63 13.39 7.77 -2.33
C SER A 63 12.46 6.97 -3.25
N ALA A 64 12.89 6.77 -4.50
CA ALA A 64 12.17 5.93 -5.46
C ALA A 64 11.95 4.51 -4.92
N GLU A 65 12.98 3.95 -4.29
CA GLU A 65 13.00 2.60 -3.73
C GLU A 65 12.03 2.47 -2.56
N ALA A 66 11.96 3.48 -1.69
CA ALA A 66 10.99 3.52 -0.60
C ALA A 66 9.56 3.51 -1.16
N VAL A 67 9.27 4.37 -2.14
CA VAL A 67 7.94 4.46 -2.76
C VAL A 67 7.57 3.17 -3.51
N ASP A 68 8.55 2.46 -4.07
CA ASP A 68 8.32 1.20 -4.77
C ASP A 68 7.95 0.03 -3.82
N ARG A 69 8.05 0.20 -2.50
CA ARG A 69 7.43 -0.70 -1.49
C ARG A 69 5.89 -0.70 -1.54
N ILE A 70 5.27 0.31 -2.15
CA ILE A 70 3.81 0.44 -2.19
C ILE A 70 3.21 -0.46 -3.29
N HIS A 71 2.40 -1.42 -2.89
CA HIS A 71 1.58 -2.22 -3.80
C HIS A 71 0.44 -1.38 -4.37
N SER A 72 0.56 -0.99 -5.65
CA SER A 72 -0.44 -0.19 -6.35
C SER A 72 -0.61 -0.61 -7.82
N PRO A 73 -1.80 -1.02 -8.28
CA PRO A 73 -3.01 -1.23 -7.49
C PRO A 73 -2.79 -2.28 -6.41
N VAL A 74 -3.42 -2.08 -5.26
CA VAL A 74 -3.41 -3.04 -4.16
C VAL A 74 -4.19 -4.31 -4.54
N GLY A 75 -3.72 -5.46 -4.06
CA GLY A 75 -4.37 -6.76 -4.24
C GLY A 75 -3.84 -7.57 -5.44
N LEU A 76 -4.10 -8.88 -5.42
CA LEU A 76 -3.75 -9.79 -6.51
C LEU A 76 -4.67 -9.60 -7.72
N SER A 77 -4.13 -9.86 -8.92
CA SER A 77 -4.88 -9.76 -10.17
C SER A 77 -5.77 -10.98 -10.40
N ILE A 78 -6.87 -11.06 -9.65
CA ILE A 78 -7.86 -12.16 -9.72
C ILE A 78 -9.09 -11.82 -10.60
N GLY A 79 -9.05 -10.70 -11.32
CA GLY A 79 -10.20 -10.23 -12.11
C GLY A 79 -11.36 -9.65 -11.27
N ALA A 80 -11.07 -9.20 -10.04
CA ALA A 80 -12.06 -8.67 -9.10
C ALA A 80 -12.87 -7.49 -9.68
N ARG A 81 -14.19 -7.51 -9.44
CA ARG A 81 -15.17 -6.51 -9.86
C ARG A 81 -16.03 -6.00 -8.70
N THR A 82 -16.34 -6.87 -7.74
CA THR A 82 -17.16 -6.49 -6.58
C THR A 82 -16.29 -6.04 -5.40
N PRO A 83 -16.82 -5.24 -4.45
CA PRO A 83 -16.08 -4.87 -3.25
C PRO A 83 -15.57 -6.07 -2.44
N ALA A 84 -16.33 -7.16 -2.37
CA ALA A 84 -15.92 -8.38 -1.69
C ALA A 84 -14.74 -9.08 -2.40
N GLU A 85 -14.77 -9.14 -3.73
CA GLU A 85 -13.65 -9.67 -4.52
C GLU A 85 -12.39 -8.79 -4.39
N ILE A 86 -12.55 -7.47 -4.33
CA ILE A 86 -11.44 -6.53 -4.10
C ILE A 86 -10.86 -6.75 -2.70
N ALA A 87 -11.69 -6.86 -1.67
CA ALA A 87 -11.24 -7.14 -0.31
C ALA A 87 -10.48 -8.47 -0.24
N LEU A 88 -11.01 -9.52 -0.89
CA LEU A 88 -10.36 -10.82 -0.97
C LEU A 88 -8.99 -10.73 -1.68
N SER A 89 -8.90 -9.99 -2.79
CA SER A 89 -7.64 -9.84 -3.52
C SER A 89 -6.56 -9.11 -2.71
N ILE A 90 -6.96 -8.12 -1.90
CA ILE A 90 -6.09 -7.39 -0.97
C ILE A 90 -5.57 -8.33 0.13
N LEU A 91 -6.47 -9.05 0.80
CA LEU A 91 -6.09 -10.00 1.85
C LEU A 91 -5.19 -11.12 1.32
N ALA A 92 -5.48 -11.62 0.12
CA ALA A 92 -4.63 -12.60 -0.54
C ALA A 92 -3.21 -12.07 -0.81
N GLN A 93 -3.07 -10.80 -1.23
CA GLN A 93 -1.75 -10.20 -1.44
C GLN A 93 -1.00 -9.99 -0.12
N ILE A 94 -1.69 -9.58 0.95
CA ILE A 94 -1.08 -9.45 2.29
C ILE A 94 -0.54 -10.81 2.75
N ILE A 95 -1.32 -11.88 2.59
CA ILE A 95 -0.91 -13.24 2.94
C ILE A 95 0.26 -13.72 2.08
N ASP A 96 0.26 -13.40 0.79
CA ASP A 96 1.36 -13.77 -0.11
C ASP A 96 2.67 -13.12 0.31
N VAL A 97 2.67 -11.80 0.59
CA VAL A 97 3.87 -11.06 1.00
C VAL A 97 4.45 -11.59 2.31
N ILE A 98 3.60 -11.91 3.30
CA ILE A 98 4.09 -12.42 4.60
C ILE A 98 4.58 -13.88 4.51
N ARG A 99 4.04 -14.69 3.59
CA ARG A 99 4.43 -16.11 3.45
C ARG A 99 5.59 -16.31 2.47
N ASN A 100 5.74 -15.43 1.49
CA ASN A 100 6.72 -15.51 0.41
C ASN A 100 7.56 -14.22 0.32
N PRO A 101 8.33 -13.87 1.37
CA PRO A 101 9.15 -12.66 1.35
C PRO A 101 10.17 -12.72 0.19
N GLY A 102 10.15 -11.72 -0.69
CA GLY A 102 11.05 -11.62 -1.85
C GLY A 102 10.50 -12.17 -3.17
N ALA A 103 9.31 -12.80 -3.18
CA ALA A 103 8.63 -13.14 -4.42
C ALA A 103 7.98 -11.88 -5.02
N SER A 104 8.36 -11.49 -6.25
CA SER A 104 7.65 -10.43 -6.96
C SER A 104 6.25 -10.94 -7.35
N PRO A 105 5.15 -10.24 -6.98
CA PRO A 105 3.78 -10.65 -7.36
C PRO A 105 3.54 -10.68 -8.87
N LEU A 106 4.46 -10.11 -9.66
CA LEU A 106 4.41 -10.04 -11.12
C LEU A 106 5.29 -11.11 -11.81
N ALA A 107 5.91 -12.02 -11.04
CA ALA A 107 6.79 -13.07 -11.58
C ALA A 107 6.05 -14.34 -12.01
N ARG A 108 4.71 -14.30 -12.19
CA ARG A 108 3.91 -15.41 -12.71
C ARG A 108 2.94 -14.92 -13.77
#